data_AF-R6MZ83-F1
#
_entry.id   AF-R6MZ83-F1
#
_cell.length_a   1.000
_cell.length_b   1.000
_cell.length_c   1.000
_cell.angle_alpha   90.00
_cell.angle_beta   90.00
_cell.angle_gamma   90.00
#
_symmetry.space_group_name_H-M   'P 1'
#
loop_
_entity.id
_entity.type
_entity.pdbx_description
1 polymer ?
#
loop_
_entity_poly.entity_id
_entity_poly.type
_entity_poly.pdbx_seq_one_letter_code
_entity_poly.pdbx_strand_id
1 'polypeptide(L)'
;MLPAAVKNKIEQIWLDVIAGGVSQPTEVIEQLTYLMFAKQLDEREADIETAELLSGQKQEHIFGESKEEQALRWRNFKGMEARELHRHFI
;
A
#
# COMPACT_ATOMS: atom_id res chain seq x y z
N MET A 1 -15.98 -19.28 10.96
CA MET A 1 -16.16 -19.22 9.49
C MET A 1 -16.06 -17.76 9.06
N LEU A 2 -15.41 -17.48 7.93
CA LEU A 2 -15.38 -16.12 7.37
C LEU A 2 -16.80 -15.69 6.94
N PRO A 3 -17.22 -14.43 7.19
CA PRO A 3 -18.48 -13.92 6.67
C PRO A 3 -18.53 -14.03 5.14
N ALA A 4 -19.70 -14.37 4.59
CA ALA A 4 -19.88 -14.51 3.14
C ALA A 4 -19.43 -13.25 2.36
N ALA A 5 -19.72 -12.06 2.90
CA ALA A 5 -19.30 -10.79 2.31
C ALA A 5 -17.77 -10.65 2.23
N VAL A 6 -17.02 -11.17 3.21
CA VAL A 6 -15.55 -11.13 3.20
C VAL A 6 -15.01 -12.13 2.19
N LYS A 7 -15.57 -13.34 2.14
CA LYS A 7 -15.21 -14.35 1.14
C LYS A 7 -15.39 -13.81 -0.28
N ASN A 8 -16.54 -13.20 -0.58
CA ASN A 8 -16.81 -12.63 -1.89
C ASN A 8 -15.79 -11.54 -2.28
N LYS A 9 -15.35 -10.70 -1.33
CA LYS A 9 -14.33 -9.68 -1.61
C LYS A 9 -12.97 -10.30 -1.96
N ILE A 10 -12.58 -11.38 -1.26
CA ILE A 10 -11.34 -12.10 -1.55
C ILE A 10 -11.40 -12.70 -2.96
N GLU A 11 -12.54 -13.30 -3.33
CA GLU A 11 -12.76 -13.84 -4.66
C GLU A 11 -12.69 -12.77 -5.76
N GLN A 12 -13.25 -11.58 -5.53
CA GLN A 12 -13.14 -10.47 -6.50
C GLN A 12 -11.69 -10.02 -6.69
N ILE A 13 -10.94 -9.81 -5.61
CA ILE A 13 -9.52 -9.44 -5.69
C ILE A 13 -8.73 -10.49 -6.50
N TRP A 14 -9.01 -11.77 -6.28
CA TRP A 14 -8.40 -12.85 -7.03
C TRP A 14 -8.70 -12.78 -8.54
N LEU A 15 -9.96 -12.53 -8.92
CA LEU A 15 -10.36 -12.38 -10.32
C LEU A 15 -9.71 -11.16 -10.98
N ASP A 16 -9.64 -10.03 -10.28
CA ASP A 16 -9.04 -8.79 -10.79
C ASP A 16 -7.54 -8.96 -11.08
N VAL A 17 -6.81 -9.64 -10.19
CA VAL A 17 -5.36 -9.86 -10.37
C VAL A 17 -5.08 -10.78 -11.56
N ILE A 18 -5.88 -11.84 -11.75
CA ILE A 18 -5.76 -12.72 -12.92
C ILE A 18 -6.10 -11.96 -14.20
N ALA A 19 -7.15 -11.13 -14.20
CA ALA A 19 -7.50 -10.29 -15.34
C ALA A 19 -6.39 -9.28 -15.70
N GLY A 20 -5.61 -8.85 -14.70
CA GLY A 20 -4.40 -8.04 -14.87
C GLY A 20 -3.17 -8.78 -15.41
N GLY A 21 -3.26 -10.09 -15.64
CA GLY A 21 -2.20 -10.90 -16.26
C GLY A 21 -1.26 -11.62 -15.28
N VAL A 22 -1.50 -11.53 -13.97
CA VAL A 22 -0.75 -12.29 -12.96
C VAL A 22 -1.51 -13.58 -12.65
N SER A 23 -1.21 -14.64 -13.38
CA SER A 23 -1.94 -15.91 -13.27
C SER A 23 -1.37 -16.87 -12.22
N GLN A 24 -0.13 -16.67 -11.78
CA GLN A 24 0.54 -17.60 -10.87
C GLN A 24 0.17 -17.31 -9.40
N PRO A 25 -0.47 -18.26 -8.68
CA PRO A 25 -0.96 -18.04 -7.31
C PRO A 25 0.06 -17.47 -6.32
N THR A 26 1.31 -17.92 -6.40
CA THR A 26 2.39 -17.47 -5.52
C THR A 26 2.76 -16.01 -5.77
N GLU A 27 2.78 -15.59 -7.04
CA GLU A 27 3.02 -14.19 -7.40
C GLU A 27 1.86 -13.30 -6.93
N VAL A 28 0.61 -13.76 -7.07
CA VAL A 28 -0.56 -13.04 -6.53
C VAL A 28 -0.42 -12.78 -5.03
N ILE A 29 -0.07 -13.81 -4.26
CA ILE A 29 0.13 -13.71 -2.82
C ILE A 29 1.26 -12.72 -2.50
N GLU A 30 2.38 -12.81 -3.22
CA GLU A 30 3.52 -11.92 -3.03
C GLU A 30 3.16 -10.45 -3.30
N GLN A 31 2.54 -10.16 -4.44
CA GLN A 31 2.14 -8.79 -4.80
C GLN A 31 1.14 -8.21 -3.78
N LEU A 32 0.14 -9.00 -3.36
CA LEU A 32 -0.79 -8.57 -2.30
C LEU A 32 -0.05 -8.31 -0.98
N THR A 33 0.95 -9.13 -0.66
CA THR A 33 1.76 -8.95 0.56
C THR A 33 2.57 -7.67 0.51
N TYR A 34 3.17 -7.33 -0.63
CA TYR A 34 3.87 -6.05 -0.81
C TYR A 34 2.93 -4.85 -0.67
N LEU A 35 1.74 -4.89 -1.25
CA LEU A 35 0.74 -3.81 -1.10
C LEU A 35 0.29 -3.66 0.36
N MET A 36 0.05 -4.78 1.06
CA MET A 36 -0.29 -4.77 2.49
C MET A 36 0.84 -4.16 3.32
N PHE A 37 2.09 -4.51 3.04
CA PHE A 37 3.25 -3.96 3.74
C PHE A 37 3.42 -2.46 3.49
N ALA A 38 3.32 -2.00 2.24
CA ALA A 38 3.39 -0.58 1.90
C ALA A 38 2.30 0.24 2.61
N LYS A 39 1.07 -0.29 2.69
CA LYS A 39 -0.01 0.34 3.46
C LYS A 39 0.32 0.43 4.95
N GLN A 40 0.82 -0.65 5.56
CA GLN A 40 1.19 -0.65 6.98
C GLN A 40 2.33 0.32 7.31
N LEU A 41 3.29 0.51 6.40
CA LEU A 41 4.34 1.51 6.57
C LEU A 41 3.77 2.93 6.57
N ASP A 42 2.87 3.23 5.64
CA ASP A 42 2.25 4.56 5.56
C ASP A 42 1.29 4.87 6.72
N GLU A 43 0.63 3.84 7.27
CA GLU A 43 -0.17 3.96 8.51
C GLU A 43 0.72 4.27 9.71
N ARG A 44 1.86 3.57 9.86
CA ARG A 44 2.83 3.87 10.93
C ARG A 44 3.41 5.28 10.81
N GLU A 45 3.71 5.71 9.59
CA GLU A 45 4.16 7.08 9.34
C GLU A 45 3.09 8.11 9.74
N ALA A 46 1.80 7.82 9.50
CA ALA A 46 0.69 8.67 9.97
C ALA A 46 0.64 8.78 11.50
N ASP A 47 0.90 7.68 12.20
CA ASP A 47 0.93 7.64 13.66
C ASP A 47 2.10 8.49 14.20
N ILE A 48 3.26 8.42 13.54
CA ILE A 48 4.44 9.25 13.86
C ILE A 48 4.12 10.75 13.66
N GLU A 49 3.54 11.12 12.51
CA GLU A 49 3.11 12.50 12.23
C GLU A 49 2.12 13.02 13.29
N THR A 50 1.18 12.17 13.71
CA THR A 50 0.19 12.51 14.74
C THR A 50 0.84 12.69 16.11
N ALA A 51 1.78 11.81 16.49
CA ALA A 51 2.50 11.89 17.74
C ALA A 51 3.40 13.14 17.82
N GLU A 52 4.06 13.50 16.73
CA GLU A 52 4.86 14.74 16.62
C GLU A 52 3.96 15.98 16.81
N LEU A 53 2.81 16.03 16.14
CA LEU A 53 1.85 17.13 16.26
C LEU A 53 1.34 17.31 17.70
N LEU A 54 1.06 16.20 18.40
CA LEU A 54 0.54 16.22 19.77
C LEU A 54 1.62 16.55 20.81
N SER A 55 2.85 16.06 20.62
CA SER A 55 3.95 16.24 21.57
C SER A 55 4.76 17.53 21.34
N GLY A 56 4.73 18.07 20.12
CA GLY A 56 5.60 19.16 19.67
C GLY A 56 7.07 18.77 19.55
N GLN A 57 7.40 17.47 19.66
CA GLN A 57 8.77 16.96 19.59
C GLN A 57 8.99 16.20 18.29
N LYS A 58 10.07 16.53 17.60
CA LYS A 58 10.45 15.87 16.35
C LYS A 58 10.63 14.36 16.58
N GLN A 59 9.96 13.55 15.77
CA GLN A 59 10.05 12.09 15.78
C GLN A 59 10.95 11.60 14.63
N GLU A 60 11.37 10.33 14.72
CA GLU A 60 12.07 9.67 13.62
C GLU A 60 11.04 9.14 12.62
N HIS A 61 11.16 9.58 11.37
CA HIS A 61 10.24 9.22 10.29
C HIS A 61 10.76 8.00 9.51
N ILE A 62 9.83 7.18 9.00
CA ILE A 62 10.11 6.04 8.12
C ILE A 62 10.47 6.53 6.72
N PHE A 63 9.81 7.60 6.27
CA PHE A 63 10.04 8.23 4.97
C PHE A 63 10.65 9.62 5.17
N GLY A 64 11.71 9.94 4.45
CA GLY A 64 12.29 11.27 4.43
C GLY A 64 11.40 12.29 3.69
N GLU A 65 11.75 13.57 3.84
CA GLU A 65 10.97 14.70 3.30
C GLU A 65 11.15 14.91 1.77
N SER A 66 12.01 14.12 1.12
CA SER A 66 12.26 14.22 -0.33
C SER A 66 11.01 13.84 -1.12
N LYS A 67 10.86 14.39 -2.34
CA LYS A 67 9.70 14.08 -3.19
C LYS A 67 9.67 12.60 -3.57
N GLU A 68 10.85 12.04 -3.79
CA GLU A 68 11.06 10.66 -4.17
C GLU A 68 10.62 9.72 -3.04
N GLU A 69 11.03 9.99 -1.79
CA GLU A 69 10.63 9.15 -0.65
C GLU A 69 9.16 9.31 -0.30
N GLN A 70 8.63 10.53 -0.38
CA GLN A 70 7.20 10.75 -0.18
C GLN A 70 6.36 10.05 -1.26
N ALA A 71 6.85 9.95 -2.51
CA ALA A 71 6.14 9.21 -3.56
C ALA A 71 5.99 7.71 -3.25
N LEU A 72 6.84 7.13 -2.39
CA LEU A 72 6.76 5.73 -1.95
C LEU A 72 5.66 5.46 -0.92
N ARG A 73 4.97 6.51 -0.43
CA ARG A 73 3.90 6.35 0.57
C ARG A 73 2.61 5.87 -0.07
N TRP A 74 2.00 4.84 0.52
CA TRP A 74 0.74 4.25 0.04
C TRP A 74 -0.34 5.31 -0.25
N ARG A 75 -0.55 6.29 0.65
CA ARG A 75 -1.54 7.37 0.44
C ARG A 75 -1.36 8.14 -0.86
N ASN A 76 -0.13 8.24 -1.38
CA ASN A 76 0.20 9.04 -2.55
C ASN A 76 -0.03 8.30 -3.85
N PHE A 77 0.07 6.97 -3.87
CA PHE A 77 -0.04 6.19 -5.10
C PHE A 77 -1.24 5.23 -5.18
N LYS A 78 -1.94 4.96 -4.07
CA LYS A 78 -3.06 4.00 -4.01
C LYS A 78 -4.21 4.23 -5.00
N GLY A 79 -4.35 5.44 -5.52
CA GLY A 79 -5.40 5.83 -6.48
C GLY A 79 -4.87 6.10 -7.90
N MET A 80 -3.58 5.89 -8.13
CA MET A 80 -2.98 6.08 -9.45
C MET A 80 -3.34 4.92 -10.38
N GLU A 81 -3.51 5.23 -11.66
CA GLU A 81 -3.63 4.21 -12.70
C GLU A 81 -2.32 3.43 -12.84
N ALA A 82 -2.39 2.16 -13.23
CA ALA A 82 -1.21 1.28 -13.31
C ALA A 82 -0.06 1.86 -14.16
N ARG A 83 -0.40 2.57 -15.26
CA ARG A 83 0.58 3.24 -16.13
C ARG A 83 1.27 4.43 -15.46
N GLU A 84 0.57 5.13 -14.59
CA GLU A 84 1.12 6.27 -13.84
C GLU A 84 2.02 5.79 -12.71
N LEU A 85 1.59 4.72 -12.04
CA LEU A 85 2.34 4.05 -11.00
C LEU A 85 3.69 3.51 -11.50
N HIS A 86 3.68 2.85 -12.67
CA HIS A 86 4.89 2.32 -13.31
C HIS A 86 5.94 3.41 -13.59
N ARG A 87 5.53 4.66 -13.86
CA ARG A 87 6.46 5.79 -14.05
C ARG A 87 7.03 6.35 -12.75
N HIS A 88 6.43 6.04 -11.60
CA HIS A 88 6.92 6.50 -10.30
C HIS A 88 7.96 5.56 -9.71
N PHE A 89 7.97 4.29 -10.10
CA PHE A 89 8.85 3.26 -9.54
C PHE A 89 10.02 2.85 -10.45
N ILE A 90 10.19 3.51 -11.61
CA ILE A 90 11.23 3.22 -12.63
C ILE A 90 11.80 4.54 -13.13
#